data_AF-A0A9E4ZTC0-F1
#
_entry.id   AF-A0A9E4ZTC0-F1
#
_cell.length_a   1.000
_cell.length_b   1.000
_cell.length_c   1.000
_cell.angle_alpha   90.00
_cell.angle_beta   90.00
_cell.angle_gamma   90.00
#
_symmetry.space_group_name_H-M   'P 1'
#
loop_
_entity.id
_entity.type
_entity.pdbx_description
1 polymer ?
#
loop_
_entity_poly.entity_id
_entity_poly.type
_entity_poly.pdbx_seq_one_letter_code
_entity_poly.pdbx_strand_id
1 'polypeptide(L)' 'MRKAYVAGSIVVMLVFFLVPYLLLENTRGFELLLFWSLLTAAWIAVSAIYLWRSTP' A
#
# COMPACT_ATOMS: atom_id res chain seq x y z
N MET A 1 -4.11 -11.33 -14.75
CA MET A 1 -3.92 -9.94 -14.26
C MET A 1 -4.81 -9.62 -13.05
N ARG A 2 -6.13 -9.86 -13.10
CA ARG A 2 -7.05 -9.61 -11.96
C ARG A 2 -6.66 -10.27 -10.63
N LYS A 3 -6.21 -11.52 -10.65
CA LYS A 3 -5.74 -12.24 -9.45
C LYS A 3 -4.51 -11.60 -8.80
N ALA A 4 -3.60 -11.04 -9.59
CA ALA A 4 -2.41 -10.37 -9.10
C ALA A 4 -2.74 -9.02 -8.44
N TYR A 5 -3.71 -8.29 -9.00
CA TYR A 5 -4.23 -7.06 -8.37
C TYR A 5 -4.88 -7.37 -7.02
N VAL A 6 -5.76 -8.39 -6.97
CA VAL A 6 -6.42 -8.82 -5.72
C VAL A 6 -5.40 -9.26 -4.67
N ALA A 7 -4.40 -10.06 -5.04
CA ALA A 7 -3.32 -10.45 -4.14
C ALA A 7 -2.53 -9.22 -3.64
N GLY A 8 -2.22 -8.28 -4.52
CA GLY A 8 -1.56 -7.02 -4.16
C GLY A 8 -2.38 -6.18 -3.18
N SER A 9 -3.70 -6.09 -3.38
CA SER A 9 -4.61 -5.35 -2.48
C SER A 9 -4.65 -5.95 -1.08
N ILE A 10 -4.69 -7.29 -0.98
CA ILE A 10 -4.67 -8.00 0.31
C ILE A 10 -3.35 -7.73 1.04
N VAL A 11 -2.22 -7.78 0.32
CA VAL A 11 -0.90 -7.47 0.89
C VAL A 11 -0.85 -6.03 1.39
N VAL A 12 -1.34 -5.05 0.61
CA VAL A 12 -1.37 -3.65 1.04
C VAL A 12 -2.27 -3.45 2.26
N MET A 13 -3.44 -4.11 2.33
CA MET A 13 -4.29 -4.08 3.52
C MET A 13 -3.58 -4.67 4.74
N LEU A 14 -2.88 -5.80 4.59
CA LEU A 14 -2.12 -6.40 5.67
C LEU A 14 -0.99 -5.47 6.15
N VAL A 15 -0.21 -4.92 5.22
CA VAL A 15 0.85 -3.96 5.53
C VAL A 15 0.30 -2.70 6.21
N PHE A 16 -0.85 -2.22 5.74
CA PHE A 16 -1.58 -1.09 6.32
C PHE A 16 -1.89 -1.37 7.79
N PHE A 17 -2.45 -2.53 8.13
CA PHE A 17 -2.81 -2.84 9.52
C PHE A 17 -1.66 -3.36 10.39
N LEU A 18 -0.65 -4.01 9.84
CA LEU A 18 0.39 -4.69 10.64
C LEU A 18 1.58 -3.79 10.93
N VAL A 19 2.07 -3.05 9.95
CA VAL A 19 3.32 -2.28 10.09
C VAL A 19 3.22 -1.15 11.15
N PRO A 20 2.12 -0.36 11.21
CA PRO A 20 1.98 0.67 12.24
C PRO A 20 2.04 0.10 13.66
N TYR A 21 1.47 -1.10 13.83
CA TYR A 21 1.24 -1.71 15.13
C TYR A 21 2.36 -2.65 15.57
N LEU A 22 3.12 -3.25 14.64
CA LEU A 22 4.22 -4.18 14.96
C LEU A 22 5.60 -3.55 14.86
N LEU A 23 5.79 -2.59 13.95
CA LEU A 23 7.11 -2.01 13.65
C LEU A 23 7.22 -0.56 14.10
N LEU A 24 6.11 0.17 14.04
CA LEU A 24 6.04 1.60 14.34
C LEU A 24 5.35 1.89 15.67
N GLU A 25 5.15 0.87 16.52
CA GLU A 25 4.39 0.94 17.79
C GLU A 25 4.84 2.10 18.70
N ASN A 26 6.13 2.44 18.69
CA ASN A 26 6.72 3.48 19.53
C ASN A 26 7.12 4.76 18.77
N THR A 27 6.81 4.81 17.48
CA THR A 27 7.22 5.92 16.59
C THR A 27 6.16 7.00 16.56
N ARG A 28 6.58 8.27 16.71
CA ARG A 28 5.66 9.40 16.84
C ARG A 28 5.45 10.10 15.51
N GLY A 29 4.18 10.35 15.18
CA GLY A 29 3.68 11.40 14.28
C GLY A 29 4.21 11.38 12.85
N PHE A 30 5.46 11.83 12.66
CA PHE A 30 6.06 12.02 11.34
C PHE A 30 6.36 10.69 10.64
N GLU A 31 6.94 9.71 11.34
CA GLU A 31 7.29 8.41 10.75
C GLU A 31 6.05 7.63 10.31
N LEU A 32 4.99 7.68 11.12
CA LEU A 32 3.70 7.09 10.77
C LEU A 32 3.10 7.76 9.54
N LEU A 33 3.10 9.10 9.51
CA LEU A 33 2.57 9.87 8.38
C LEU A 33 3.36 9.61 7.09
N LEU A 34 4.68 9.47 7.19
CA LEU A 34 5.55 9.18 6.07
C LEU A 34 5.33 7.75 5.54
N PHE A 35 5.19 6.78 6.44
CA PHE A 35 4.81 5.41 6.09
C PHE A 35 3.48 5.38 5.34
N TRP A 36 2.43 6.00 5.89
CA TRP A 36 1.11 6.04 5.25
C TRP A 36 1.14 6.72 3.88
N SER A 37 1.87 7.83 3.77
CA SER A 37 2.01 8.58 2.53
C SER A 37 2.71 7.76 1.45
N LEU A 38 3.83 7.10 1.80
CA LEU A 38 4.57 6.24 0.87
C LEU A 38 3.77 5.01 0.47
N LEU A 39 3.09 4.35 1.42
CA LEU A 39 2.24 3.19 1.13
C LEU A 39 1.11 3.56 0.17
N THR A 40 0.46 4.70 0.40
CA THR A 40 -0.61 5.20 -0.45
C THR A 40 -0.08 5.57 -1.85
N ALA A 41 1.05 6.27 -1.94
CA ALA A 41 1.67 6.62 -3.21
C ALA A 41 2.08 5.37 -4.02
N ALA A 42 2.67 4.37 -3.37
CA ALA A 42 3.01 3.10 -3.99
C ALA A 42 1.77 2.38 -4.51
N TRP A 43 0.68 2.37 -3.73
CA TRP A 43 -0.57 1.74 -4.15
C TRP A 43 -1.24 2.46 -5.33
N ILE A 44 -1.20 3.79 -5.35
CA ILE A 44 -1.67 4.59 -6.48
C ILE A 44 -0.86 4.25 -7.74
N ALA A 45 0.47 4.19 -7.65
CA ALA A 45 1.33 3.84 -8.78
C ALA A 45 1.02 2.44 -9.33
N VAL A 46 0.90 1.44 -8.47
CA VAL A 46 0.53 0.07 -8.87
C VAL A 46 -0.85 0.04 -9.53
N SER A 47 -1.83 0.75 -8.97
CA SER A 47 -3.17 0.83 -9.53
C SER A 47 -3.20 1.55 -10.88
N ALA A 48 -2.43 2.63 -11.05
CA ALA A 48 -2.31 3.36 -12.30
C ALA A 48 -1.69 2.49 -13.40
N ILE A 49 -0.60 1.77 -13.09
CA ILE A 49 0.03 0.81 -14.01
C ILE A 49 -0.96 -0.29 -14.41
N TYR A 50 -1.69 -0.83 -13.43
CA TYR A 50 -2.69 -1.86 -13.70
C TYR A 50 -3.79 -1.35 -14.62
N LEU A 51 -4.35 -0.18 -14.32
CA LEU A 51 -5.40 0.46 -15.12
C LEU A 51 -4.92 0.72 -16.55
N TRP A 52 -3.75 1.34 -16.70
CA TRP A 52 -3.16 1.65 -18.01
C TRP A 52 -2.96 0.40 -18.86
N ARG A 53 -2.52 -0.71 -18.25
CA ARG A 53 -2.32 -1.99 -18.92
C ARG A 53 -3.62 -2.75 -19.23
N SER A 54 -4.74 -2.29 -18.66
CA SER A 54 -6.07 -2.89 -18.86
C SER A 54 -7.00 -2.07 -19.77
N THR A 55 -6.62 -0.84 -20.11
CA THR A 55 -7.19 -0.09 -21.25
C THR A 55 -6.66 -0.68 -22.57
N PRO A 56 -7.54 -1.06 -23.52
CA PRO A 56 -7.16 -1.65 -24.80
C PRO A 56 -6.43 -0.66 -25.72
#